data_AF-B5UAI7-F1
#
_entry.id   AF-B5UAI7-F1
#
_cell.length_a   1.000
_cell.length_b   1.000
_cell.length_c   1.000
_cell.angle_alpha   90.00
_cell.angle_beta   90.00
_cell.angle_gamma   90.00
#
_symmetry.space_group_name_H-M   'P 1'
#
loop_
_entity.id
_entity.type
_entity.pdbx_description
1 polymer ?
#
loop_
_entity_poly.entity_id
_entity_poly.type
_entity_poly.pdbx_seq_one_letter_code
_entity_poly.pdbx_strand_id
1 'polypeptide(L)' 'INYLSPSVKRGDFSEEEEDLIIRLHNLLGNRWSLIAGRVPGR' A
#
# COMPACT_ATOMS: atom_id res chain seq x y z
N ILE A 1 -19.05 2.00 -20.64
CA ILE A 1 -17.75 2.66 -20.93
C ILE A 1 -16.95 2.62 -19.63
N ASN A 2 -15.91 1.78 -19.58
CA ASN A 2 -15.14 1.46 -18.37
C ASN A 2 -13.95 2.43 -18.23
N TYR A 3 -13.93 3.25 -17.18
CA TYR A 3 -12.88 4.25 -16.90
C TYR A 3 -11.75 3.68 -16.01
N LEU A 4 -11.23 2.51 -16.32
CA LEU A 4 -10.02 2.01 -15.67
C LEU A 4 -8.92 1.97 -16.71
N SER A 5 -8.07 3.00 -16.67
CA SER A 5 -6.86 3.08 -17.49
C SER A 5 -6.05 1.79 -17.28
N PRO A 6 -5.75 1.01 -18.35
CA PRO A 6 -5.02 -0.25 -18.24
C PRO A 6 -3.55 -0.09 -17.81
N SER A 7 -3.12 1.15 -17.62
CA SER A 7 -1.78 1.56 -17.16
C SER A 7 -1.66 1.79 -15.65
N VAL A 8 -2.75 1.67 -14.87
CA VAL A 8 -2.60 1.52 -13.42
C VAL A 8 -2.00 0.14 -13.20
N LYS A 9 -0.68 0.09 -13.09
CA LYS A 9 0.03 -1.04 -12.51
C LYS A 9 -0.51 -1.22 -11.10
N ARG A 10 -1.56 -2.03 -10.96
CA ARG A 10 -1.80 -2.81 -9.75
C ARG A 10 -0.67 -3.85 -9.72
N GLY A 11 0.57 -3.40 -9.55
CA GLY A 11 1.60 -4.31 -9.08
C GLY A 11 1.06 -4.81 -7.75
N ASP A 12 0.88 -6.12 -7.64
CA ASP A 12 0.69 -6.73 -6.33
C ASP A 12 1.73 -6.13 -5.38
N PHE A 13 1.30 -5.80 -4.16
CA PHE A 13 2.26 -5.38 -3.14
C PHE A 13 3.33 -6.46 -3.06
N SER A 14 4.60 -6.06 -3.06
CA SER A 14 5.64 -7.04 -2.78
C SER A 14 5.43 -7.60 -1.37
N GLU A 15 5.86 -8.84 -1.15
CA GLU A 15 5.79 -9.48 0.18
C GLU A 15 6.43 -8.60 1.27
N GLU A 16 7.47 -7.83 0.90
CA GLU A 16 8.13 -6.84 1.75
C GLU A 16 7.21 -5.66 2.12
N GLU A 17 6.44 -5.15 1.16
CA GLU A 17 5.45 -4.08 1.40
C GLU A 17 4.30 -4.58 2.28
N GLU A 18 3.81 -5.80 2.06
CA GLU A 18 2.75 -6.39 2.88
C GLU A 18 3.21 -6.57 4.34
N ASP A 19 4.40 -7.13 4.56
CA ASP A 19 4.97 -7.29 5.90
C ASP A 19 5.19 -5.93 6.57
N LEU A 20 5.67 -4.93 5.83
CA LEU A 20 5.81 -3.57 6.34
C LEU A 20 4.46 -2.96 6.73
N ILE A 21 3.42 -3.11 5.90
CA ILE A 21 2.06 -2.63 6.20
C ILE A 21 1.52 -3.30 7.46
N ILE A 22 1.68 -4.62 7.61
CA ILE A 22 1.24 -5.36 8.79
C ILE A 22 1.98 -4.90 10.05
N ARG A 23 3.31 -4.72 9.98
CA ARG A 23 4.10 -4.21 11.11
C ARG A 23 3.71 -2.79 11.49
N LEU A 24 3.54 -1.91 10.50
CA LEU A 24 3.14 -0.53 10.71
C LEU A 24 1.71 -0.42 11.24
N HIS A 25 0.79 -1.29 10.79
CA HIS A 25 -0.58 -1.34 11.30
C HIS A 25 -0.61 -1.83 12.75
N ASN A 26 0.19 -2.84 13.11
CA ASN A 26 0.33 -3.25 14.51
C ASN A 26 0.92 -2.13 15.40
N LEU A 27 1.84 -1.33 14.86
CA LEU A 27 2.48 -0.25 15.62
C LEU A 27 1.63 1.03 15.72
N LEU A 28 0.95 1.40 14.64
CA LEU A 28 0.28 2.69 14.46
C LEU A 28 -1.26 2.59 14.50
N GLY A 29 -1.81 1.38 14.42
CA GLY A 29 -3.24 1.12 14.29
C GLY A 29 -3.81 1.57 12.95
N ASN A 30 -5.06 2.05 12.95
CA ASN A 30 -5.80 2.49 11.75
C ASN A 30 -5.30 3.81 11.13
N ARG A 31 -4.04 4.18 11.31
CA ARG A 31 -3.43 5.40 10.75
C ARG A 31 -2.93 5.19 9.33
N TRP A 32 -3.83 4.78 8.44
CA TRP A 32 -3.51 4.44 7.04
C TRP A 32 -2.76 5.53 6.28
N SER A 33 -3.08 6.81 6.49
CA SER A 33 -2.34 7.92 5.88
C SER A 33 -0.86 7.95 6.26
N LEU A 34 -0.53 7.58 7.50
CA LEU A 34 0.84 7.56 8.01
C LEU A 34 1.60 6.31 7.55
N ILE A 35 0.88 5.19 7.44
CA ILE A 35 1.39 3.91 6.93
C ILE A 35 1.72 4.04 5.44
N ALA A 36 0.78 4.55 4.64
CA ALA A 36 0.97 4.74 3.21
C ALA A 36 2.16 5.65 2.90
N GLY A 37 2.38 6.73 3.65
CA GLY A 37 3.55 7.60 3.47
C GLY A 37 4.90 6.98 3.88
N ARG A 38 4.90 5.79 4.48
CA ARG A 38 6.11 5.02 4.85
C ARG A 38 6.36 3.82 3.96
N VAL A 39 5.38 3.41 3.14
CA VAL A 39 5.53 2.30 2.20
C VAL A 39 6.17 2.85 0.92
N PRO A 40 7.43 2.49 0.61
CA PRO A 40 8.12 3.01 -0.57
C PRO A 40 7.45 2.46 -1.83
N GLY A 41 6.99 3.35 -2.73
CA GLY A 41 6.31 2.96 -3.97
C GLY A 41 4.91 3.54 -4.15
N ARG A 42 4.41 4.32 -3.17
CA ARG A 42 3.18 5.11 -3.26
C ARG A 42 3.31 6.50 -2.64
#